data_AF-A0A7X8SK43-F1
#
_entry.id   AF-A0A7X8SK43-F1
#
_cell.length_a   1.000
_cell.length_b   1.000
_cell.length_c   1.000
_cell.angle_alpha   90.00
_cell.angle_beta   90.00
_cell.angle_gamma   90.00
#
_symmetry.space_group_name_H-M   'P 1'
#
loop_
_entity.id
_entity.type
_entity.pdbx_description
1 polymer ?
#
loop_
_entity_poly.entity_id
_entity_poly.type
_entity_poly.pdbx_seq_one_letter_code
_entity_poly.pdbx_strand_id
1 'polypeptide(L)'
;MNLKPQRNRIVYTFIIFLIISFGLLSRTSYIPAIIYPYLGDYLYAFMFYFITAWLFKSQTTFFVLIVSTLSCFFIETLQLYQAPWIVEIRNTTLGSLVLGHGFLWSDLVAYTFGCITGFLGEFIFYKKRLHAI
;
A
#
# COMPACT_ATOMS: atom_id res chain seq x y z
N MET A 1 6.02 -19.35 7.54
CA MET A 1 5.74 -17.91 7.79
C MET A 1 4.25 -17.60 7.62
N ASN A 2 3.36 -18.40 8.21
CA ASN A 2 1.91 -18.26 8.05
C ASN A 2 1.28 -17.96 9.40
N LEU A 3 1.40 -16.71 9.84
CA LEU A 3 0.67 -16.22 11.01
C LEU A 3 -0.77 -15.93 10.56
N LYS A 4 -1.76 -16.40 11.33
CA LYS A 4 -3.17 -16.00 11.20
C LYS A 4 -3.51 -15.05 12.36
N PRO A 5 -3.21 -13.76 12.23
CA PRO A 5 -3.51 -12.79 13.28
C PRO A 5 -5.02 -12.57 13.45
N GLN A 6 -5.47 -12.35 14.69
CA GLN A 6 -6.77 -11.70 14.91
C GLN A 6 -6.57 -10.18 14.79
N ARG A 7 -6.86 -9.64 13.61
CA ARG A 7 -6.68 -8.21 13.29
C ARG A 7 -7.83 -7.36 13.85
N ASN A 8 -7.49 -6.35 14.64
CA ASN A 8 -8.46 -5.37 15.13
C ASN A 8 -8.66 -4.26 14.09
N ARG A 9 -9.85 -4.20 13.48
CA ARG A 9 -10.18 -3.24 12.41
C ARG A 9 -9.96 -1.79 12.82
N ILE A 10 -10.25 -1.42 14.06
CA ILE A 10 -10.13 -0.03 14.54
C ILE A 10 -8.67 0.43 14.50
N VAL A 11 -7.76 -0.43 14.97
CA VAL A 11 -6.31 -0.16 14.96
C VAL A 11 -5.81 0.00 13.52
N TYR A 12 -6.22 -0.89 12.63
CA TYR A 12 -5.81 -0.84 11.22
C TYR A 12 -6.37 0.39 10.52
N THR A 13 -7.61 0.79 10.80
CA THR A 13 -8.19 2.03 10.28
C THR A 13 -7.37 3.25 10.73
N PHE A 14 -6.98 3.33 12.01
CA PHE A 14 -6.13 4.41 12.49
C PHE A 14 -4.75 4.43 11.82
N ILE A 15 -4.13 3.26 11.64
CA ILE A 15 -2.86 3.13 10.91
C ILE A 15 -3.00 3.62 9.46
N ILE A 16 -4.07 3.24 8.76
CA ILE A 16 -4.33 3.68 7.38
C ILE A 16 -4.46 5.21 7.33
N PHE A 17 -5.22 5.82 8.23
CA PHE A 17 -5.35 7.29 8.29
C PHE A 17 -4.02 7.99 8.55
N LEU A 18 -3.18 7.44 9.43
CA LEU A 18 -1.83 7.97 9.65
C LEU A 18 -0.99 7.87 8.37
N ILE A 19 -0.98 6.72 7.69
CA ILE A 19 -0.21 6.55 6.45
C ILE A 19 -0.69 7.50 5.37
N ILE A 20 -2.01 7.70 5.21
CA ILE A 20 -2.56 8.68 4.26
C ILE A 20 -2.06 10.09 4.61
N SER A 21 -2.10 10.46 5.89
CA SER A 21 -1.61 11.78 6.33
C SER A 21 -0.13 11.97 6.01
N PHE A 22 0.70 10.96 6.27
CA PHE A 22 2.13 10.97 5.92
C PHE A 22 2.36 10.97 4.40
N GLY A 23 1.55 10.24 3.62
CA GLY A 23 1.64 10.19 2.16
C GLY A 23 1.20 11.50 1.49
N LEU A 24 0.28 12.25 2.10
CA LEU A 24 -0.06 13.59 1.64
C LEU A 24 1.04 14.60 2.01
N LEU A 25 1.60 14.50 3.22
CA LEU A 25 2.75 15.30 3.63
C LEU A 25 3.98 15.00 2.78
N SER A 26 4.16 13.75 2.32
CA SER A 26 5.29 13.38 1.47
C SER A 26 5.27 14.05 0.09
N ARG A 27 4.09 14.49 -0.35
CA ARG A 27 3.90 15.19 -1.63
C ARG A 27 4.05 16.70 -1.51
N THR A 28 4.54 17.20 -0.38
CA THR A 28 4.84 18.64 -0.20
C THR A 28 6.26 18.98 -0.68
N SER A 29 6.44 20.23 -1.12
CA SER A 29 7.67 20.76 -1.73
C SER A 29 8.91 20.76 -0.82
N TYR A 30 8.77 20.36 0.45
CA TYR A 30 9.83 20.33 1.44
C TYR A 30 10.74 19.09 1.33
N ILE A 31 10.41 18.13 0.46
CA ILE A 31 11.14 16.87 0.34
C ILE A 31 12.11 16.91 -0.85
N PRO A 32 13.35 16.39 -0.68
CA PRO A 32 14.32 16.34 -1.77
C PRO A 32 13.76 15.65 -3.01
N ALA A 33 13.95 16.24 -4.19
CA ALA A 33 13.44 15.74 -5.47
C ALA A 33 13.87 14.30 -5.81
N ILE A 34 14.98 13.83 -5.23
CA ILE A 34 15.48 12.45 -5.36
C ILE A 34 14.60 11.44 -4.63
N ILE A 35 14.00 11.82 -3.50
CA ILE A 35 13.20 10.93 -2.64
C ILE A 35 11.70 11.11 -2.91
N TYR A 36 11.32 12.32 -3.31
CA TYR A 36 9.96 12.76 -3.57
C TYR A 36 9.09 11.76 -4.36
N PRO A 37 9.51 11.22 -5.52
CA PRO A 37 8.66 10.28 -6.26
C PRO A 37 8.51 8.94 -5.53
N TYR A 38 9.62 8.32 -5.12
CA TYR A 38 9.61 6.97 -4.56
C TYR A 38 8.94 6.86 -3.18
N LEU A 39 8.99 7.92 -2.38
CA LEU A 39 8.46 7.89 -1.01
C LEU A 39 6.93 7.89 -1.00
N GLY A 40 6.30 8.56 -1.97
CA GLY A 40 4.86 8.49 -2.19
C GLY A 40 4.41 7.07 -2.54
N ASP A 41 5.07 6.44 -3.51
CA ASP A 41 4.69 5.12 -4.02
C ASP A 41 4.94 4.01 -2.99
N TYR A 42 6.04 4.13 -2.24
CA TYR A 42 6.31 3.26 -1.10
C TYR A 42 5.19 3.35 -0.04
N LEU A 43 4.79 4.56 0.36
CA LEU A 43 3.72 4.76 1.34
C LEU A 43 2.37 4.31 0.80
N TYR A 44 2.13 4.46 -0.50
CA TYR A 44 0.93 3.97 -1.17
C TYR A 44 0.82 2.43 -1.06
N ALA A 45 1.88 1.70 -1.40
CA ALA A 45 1.88 0.24 -1.25
C ALA A 45 1.81 -0.22 0.21
N PHE A 46 2.48 0.49 1.12
CA PHE A 46 2.39 0.24 2.56
C PHE A 46 0.95 0.41 3.05
N MET A 47 0.26 1.47 2.63
CA MET A 47 -1.17 1.66 2.90
C MET A 47 -2.02 0.52 2.32
N PHE A 48 -1.77 0.13 1.06
CA PHE A 48 -2.53 -0.91 0.37
C PHE A 48 -2.41 -2.28 1.06
N TYR A 49 -1.24 -2.58 1.63
CA TYR A 49 -1.04 -3.74 2.49
C TYR A 49 -1.98 -3.73 3.70
N PHE A 50 -2.05 -2.62 4.46
CA PHE A 50 -2.94 -2.52 5.62
C PHE A 50 -4.43 -2.53 5.25
N ILE A 51 -4.81 -1.96 4.11
CA ILE A 51 -6.18 -2.05 3.59
C ILE A 51 -6.52 -3.51 3.27
N THR A 52 -5.62 -4.23 2.60
CA THR A 52 -5.78 -5.65 2.30
C THR A 52 -5.87 -6.48 3.60
N ALA A 53 -5.04 -6.16 4.59
CA ALA A 53 -5.06 -6.79 5.91
C ALA A 53 -6.40 -6.55 6.65
N TRP A 54 -6.94 -5.33 6.54
CA TRP A 54 -8.22 -4.91 7.11
C TRP A 54 -9.41 -5.66 6.47
N LEU A 55 -9.38 -5.83 5.14
CA LEU A 55 -10.37 -6.61 4.39
C LEU A 55 -10.31 -8.10 4.77
N PHE A 56 -9.13 -8.71 4.72
CA PHE A 56 -8.92 -10.15 4.91
C PHE A 56 -8.50 -10.53 6.32
N LYS A 57 -9.29 -10.15 7.34
CA LYS A 57 -8.93 -10.30 8.77
C LYS A 57 -8.50 -11.70 9.24
N SER A 58 -8.99 -12.76 8.59
CA SER A 58 -8.77 -14.16 9.00
C SER A 58 -7.70 -14.88 8.18
N GLN A 59 -7.14 -14.20 7.17
CA GLN A 59 -6.15 -14.77 6.27
C GLN A 59 -4.74 -14.59 6.81
N THR A 60 -3.81 -15.38 6.27
CA THR A 60 -2.42 -15.31 6.72
C THR A 60 -1.77 -13.98 6.33
N THR A 61 -0.82 -13.54 7.14
CA THR A 61 0.02 -12.35 6.86
C THR A 61 0.72 -12.44 5.50
N PHE A 62 1.07 -13.66 5.07
CA PHE A 62 1.65 -13.95 3.75
C PHE A 62 0.63 -13.86 2.60
N PHE A 63 -0.61 -14.32 2.80
CA PHE A 63 -1.68 -14.16 1.81
C PHE A 63 -1.94 -12.66 1.53
N VAL A 64 -1.98 -11.85 2.58
CA VAL A 64 -2.15 -10.40 2.45
C VAL A 64 -1.01 -9.76 1.66
N LEU A 65 0.24 -10.17 1.90
CA LEU A 65 1.41 -9.68 1.16
C LEU A 65 1.27 -9.94 -0.35
N ILE A 66 0.86 -11.16 -0.73
CA ILE A 66 0.70 -11.53 -2.14
C ILE A 66 -0.43 -10.73 -2.77
N VAL A 67 -1.60 -10.70 -2.13
CA VAL A 67 -2.77 -10.00 -2.67
C VAL A 67 -2.52 -8.50 -2.80
N SER A 68 -1.88 -7.87 -1.81
CA SER A 68 -1.57 -6.43 -1.88
C SER A 68 -0.58 -6.13 -3.01
N THR A 69 0.49 -6.91 -3.14
CA THR A 69 1.51 -6.72 -4.18
C THR A 69 0.91 -6.91 -5.57
N LEU A 70 0.15 -7.99 -5.78
CA LEU A 70 -0.52 -8.26 -7.05
C LEU A 70 -1.54 -7.17 -7.40
N SER A 71 -2.26 -6.66 -6.41
CA SER A 71 -3.23 -5.57 -6.64
C SER A 71 -2.54 -4.28 -7.07
N CYS A 72 -1.42 -3.90 -6.42
CA CYS A 72 -0.64 -2.73 -6.84
C CYS A 72 -0.10 -2.91 -8.27
N PHE A 73 0.44 -4.09 -8.61
CA PHE A 73 0.93 -4.37 -9.96
C PHE A 73 -0.20 -4.36 -10.99
N PHE A 74 -1.39 -4.84 -10.62
CA PHE A 74 -2.57 -4.77 -11.47
C PHE A 74 -3.01 -3.32 -11.71
N ILE A 75 -3.04 -2.48 -10.68
CA ILE A 75 -3.35 -1.04 -10.82
C ILE A 75 -2.33 -0.34 -11.71
N GLU A 76 -1.04 -0.65 -11.53
CA GLU A 76 0.06 -0.09 -12.31
C GLU A 76 -0.04 -0.50 -13.79
N THR A 77 -0.31 -1.77 -14.07
CA THR A 77 -0.53 -2.25 -15.45
C THR A 77 -1.80 -1.70 -16.08
N LEU A 78 -2.85 -1.41 -15.29
CA LEU A 78 -4.04 -0.72 -15.77
C LEU A 78 -3.73 0.70 -16.28
N GLN A 79 -2.64 1.34 -15.87
CA GLN A 79 -2.26 2.65 -16.41
C GLN A 79 -1.81 2.59 -17.88
N LEU A 80 -1.35 1.43 -18.36
CA LEU A 80 -1.05 1.19 -19.78
C LEU A 80 -2.33 1.08 -20.62
N TYR A 81 -3.48 0.84 -19.98
CA TYR A 81 -4.77 0.82 -20.63
C TYR A 81 -5.31 2.26 -20.77
N GLN A 82 -5.43 2.74 -22.00
CA GLN A 82 -5.72 4.15 -22.33
C GLN A 82 -7.10 4.33 -22.97
N ALA A 83 -8.09 3.54 -22.55
CA ALA A 83 -9.45 3.72 -23.04
C ALA A 83 -10.07 5.05 -22.54
N PRO A 84 -10.98 5.69 -23.29
CA PRO A 84 -11.54 6.98 -22.90
C PRO A 84 -12.19 7.00 -21.52
N TRP A 85 -12.89 5.92 -21.15
CA TRP A 85 -13.57 5.80 -19.86
C TRP A 85 -12.60 5.73 -18.67
N ILE A 86 -11.45 5.07 -18.81
CA ILE A 86 -10.48 4.94 -17.70
C ILE A 86 -9.66 6.23 -17.55
N VAL A 87 -9.40 6.92 -18.67
CA VAL A 87 -8.76 8.23 -18.67
C VAL A 87 -9.66 9.27 -18.01
N GLU A 88 -10.97 9.23 -18.27
CA GLU A 88 -11.94 10.11 -17.60
C GLU A 88 -11.94 9.90 -16.08
N ILE A 89 -11.91 8.64 -15.61
CA ILE A 89 -11.78 8.34 -14.18
C ILE A 89 -10.45 8.87 -13.62
N ARG A 90 -9.33 8.66 -14.32
CA ARG A 90 -8.01 9.18 -13.91
C ARG A 90 -7.95 10.70 -13.84
N ASN A 91 -8.74 11.40 -14.63
CA ASN A 91 -8.82 12.86 -14.59
C ASN A 91 -9.62 13.39 -13.39
N THR A 92 -10.29 12.53 -12.62
CA THR A 92 -10.88 12.91 -11.33
C THR A 92 -9.81 12.96 -10.22
N THR A 93 -10.02 13.79 -9.20
CA THR A 93 -9.06 13.92 -8.08
C THR A 93 -8.85 12.62 -7.30
N LEU A 94 -9.90 11.80 -7.16
CA LEU A 94 -9.80 10.50 -6.50
C LEU A 94 -9.16 9.45 -7.41
N GLY A 95 -9.53 9.45 -8.70
CA GLY A 95 -8.95 8.54 -9.67
C GLY A 95 -7.47 8.79 -9.91
N SER A 96 -7.01 10.04 -9.97
CA SER A 96 -5.59 10.37 -10.08
C SER A 96 -4.79 9.90 -8.87
N LEU A 97 -5.38 9.97 -7.67
CA LEU A 97 -4.74 9.53 -6.42
C LEU A 97 -4.60 8.00 -6.34
N VAL A 98 -5.60 7.26 -6.83
CA VAL A 98 -5.67 5.79 -6.72
C VAL A 98 -5.05 5.09 -7.92
N LEU A 99 -5.30 5.57 -9.13
CA LEU A 99 -4.87 4.92 -10.37
C LEU A 99 -3.54 5.47 -10.89
N GLY A 100 -3.15 6.69 -10.53
CA GLY A 100 -1.92 7.31 -11.03
C GLY A 100 -1.99 7.75 -12.49
N HIS A 101 -0.92 8.42 -12.95
CA HIS A 101 -0.86 9.03 -14.29
C HIS A 101 0.19 8.45 -15.25
N GLY A 102 1.03 7.51 -14.84
CA GLY A 102 2.02 6.94 -15.73
C GLY A 102 2.77 5.78 -15.12
N PHE A 103 3.09 4.81 -15.98
CA PHE A 103 3.76 3.57 -15.59
C PHE A 103 5.26 3.81 -15.40
N LEU A 104 5.78 3.50 -14.22
CA LEU A 104 7.21 3.53 -13.94
C LEU A 104 7.69 2.20 -13.34
N TRP A 105 8.76 1.66 -13.91
CA TRP A 105 9.38 0.43 -13.39
C TRP A 105 9.90 0.58 -11.96
N SER A 106 10.28 1.81 -11.57
CA SER A 106 10.66 2.13 -10.19
C SER A 106 9.53 1.87 -9.20
N ASP A 107 8.28 2.02 -9.64
CA ASP A 107 7.13 1.99 -8.75
C ASP A 107 6.85 0.55 -8.36
N LEU A 108 7.07 -0.41 -9.27
CA LEU A 108 7.07 -1.84 -8.95
C LEU A 108 8.07 -2.20 -7.83
N VAL A 109 9.26 -1.59 -7.87
CA VAL A 109 10.28 -1.79 -6.84
C VAL A 109 9.82 -1.15 -5.53
N ALA A 110 9.37 0.10 -5.56
CA ALA A 110 8.85 0.81 -4.39
C ALA A 110 7.67 0.07 -3.75
N TYR A 111 6.75 -0.48 -4.55
CA TYR A 111 5.60 -1.23 -4.09
C TYR A 111 5.99 -2.54 -3.43
N THR A 112 6.99 -3.22 -3.98
CA THR A 112 7.53 -4.45 -3.39
C THR A 112 8.11 -4.16 -2.00
N PHE A 113 8.93 -3.11 -1.87
CA PHE A 113 9.47 -2.69 -0.56
C PHE A 113 8.37 -2.24 0.40
N GLY A 114 7.38 -1.46 -0.05
CA GLY A 114 6.24 -1.03 0.75
C GLY A 114 5.42 -2.20 1.30
N CYS A 115 5.11 -3.19 0.46
CA CYS A 115 4.37 -4.38 0.92
C CYS A 115 5.20 -5.25 1.86
N ILE A 116 6.50 -5.45 1.59
CA ILE A 116 7.39 -6.24 2.45
C ILE A 116 7.55 -5.60 3.83
N THR A 117 7.70 -4.27 3.91
CA THR A 117 7.81 -3.58 5.19
C THR A 117 6.52 -3.67 6.01
N GLY A 118 5.34 -3.57 5.36
CA GLY A 118 4.04 -3.82 5.99
C GLY A 118 3.94 -5.23 6.56
N PHE A 119 4.35 -6.21 5.76
CA PHE A 119 4.41 -7.62 6.16
C PHE A 119 5.35 -7.86 7.34
N LEU A 120 6.56 -7.33 7.31
CA LEU A 120 7.53 -7.47 8.40
C LEU A 120 7.02 -6.81 9.69
N GLY A 121 6.45 -5.61 9.59
CA GLY A 121 5.84 -4.91 10.72
C GLY A 121 4.73 -5.73 11.38
N GLU A 122 3.78 -6.23 10.59
CA GLU A 122 2.71 -7.09 11.11
C GLU A 122 3.27 -8.40 11.69
N PHE A 123 4.20 -9.04 10.98
CA PHE A 123 4.81 -10.30 11.40
C PHE A 123 5.52 -10.17 12.75
N ILE A 124 6.32 -9.11 12.94
CA ILE A 124 7.03 -8.85 14.20
C ILE A 124 6.05 -8.58 15.34
N PHE A 125 5.01 -7.77 15.09
CA PHE A 125 4.01 -7.42 16.09
C PHE A 125 3.27 -8.67 16.61
N TYR A 126 2.80 -9.53 15.72
CA TYR A 126 2.08 -10.74 16.10
C TYR A 126 2.99 -11.85 16.62
N LYS A 127 4.24 -11.95 16.14
CA LYS A 127 5.23 -12.87 16.70
C LYS A 127 5.56 -12.52 18.16
N LYS A 128 5.72 -11.23 18.49
CA LYS A 128 5.91 -10.78 19.88
C LYS A 128 4.71 -11.11 20.76
N ARG A 129 3.48 -10.92 20.26
CA ARG A 129 2.26 -11.24 21.00
C ARG A 129 2.07 -12.74 21.27
N LEU A 130 2.53 -13.61 20.36
CA LEU A 130 2.51 -15.06 20.56
C LEU A 130 3.52 -15.55 21.60
N HIS A 131 4.66 -14.88 21.76
CA HIS A 131 5.68 -15.23 22.76
C HIS A 131 5.45 -14.59 24.14
N ALA A 132 4.49 -13.67 24.27
CA ALA A 132 4.12 -13.01 25.52
C ALA A 132 2.98 -13.72 26.29
N ILE A 133 2.55 -14.88 25.80
CA ILE A 133 1.55 -15.78 26.40
C ILE A 133 2.28 -17.07 26.75
#